data_AF-A0AAN7C4M6-F1
#
_entry.id   AF-A0AAN7C4M6-F1
#
_cell.length_a   1.000
_cell.length_b   1.000
_cell.length_c   1.000
_cell.angle_alpha   90.00
_cell.angle_beta   90.00
_cell.angle_gamma   90.00
#
_symmetry.space_group_name_H-M   'P 1'
#
loop_
_entity.id
_entity.type
_entity.pdbx_description
1 polymer ?
#
loop_
_entity_poly.entity_id
_entity_poly.type
_entity_poly.pdbx_seq_one_letter_code
_entity_poly.pdbx_strand_id
1 'polypeptide(L)'
;MAGAAARLKYSLITFVAQKLLTDSMLWYKEAKKYFISPRPQESDLVKTYPVRKSLPIRIFFPSTYNPSQPTTTKLPTLLTIHSGGYVVGTATENDSWNRTFSTRHSFLVIALNYAKAPGNPFPGPIYDVEALIGYILSDSSLPVDSNHVALAGWSAGGNLVLAASQLPSLRGRIHAVVPFYPLTDRTTTSDEKACGRWYKPSLGGPDTRLDNPLVSPFFYTRGEPAELDMLAPEALWMACKLAGKRIPGLDEVVGRHEKVGKGLLTTEGDERFAWETTMEDGSRYRWLLVPDTIHGYDQNNFEGLTRDPVLMEDARIKAAKVIDLVGTWLLEGPLKAGP
;
A
#
# COMPACT_ATOMS: atom_id res chain seq x y z
N MET A 1 2.55 31.97 16.19
CA MET A 1 2.20 31.16 17.39
C MET A 1 1.27 29.98 17.08
N ALA A 2 0.26 30.12 16.20
CA ALA A 2 -0.65 29.02 15.83
C ALA A 2 0.03 27.74 15.29
N GLY A 3 1.14 27.87 14.53
CA GLY A 3 1.88 26.72 13.99
C GLY A 3 2.65 25.89 15.03
N ALA A 4 3.14 26.51 16.10
CA ALA A 4 3.92 25.81 17.14
C ALA A 4 3.01 24.96 18.03
N ALA A 5 1.86 25.52 18.45
CA ALA A 5 0.85 24.79 19.21
C ALA A 5 0.25 23.62 18.40
N ALA A 6 -0.02 23.82 17.10
CA ALA A 6 -0.50 22.76 16.22
C ALA A 6 0.54 21.62 16.04
N ARG A 7 1.82 21.96 15.85
CA ARG A 7 2.91 20.98 15.77
C ARG A 7 3.07 20.21 17.08
N LEU A 8 3.04 20.88 18.23
CA LEU A 8 3.14 20.23 19.54
C LEU A 8 1.95 19.29 19.79
N LYS A 9 0.73 19.74 19.49
CA LYS A 9 -0.49 18.94 19.59
C LYS A 9 -0.40 17.70 18.69
N TYR A 10 0.03 17.86 17.44
CA TYR A 10 0.25 16.75 16.52
C TYR A 10 1.31 15.76 17.01
N SER A 11 2.47 16.26 17.47
CA SER A 11 3.55 15.43 18.03
C SER A 11 3.09 14.64 19.24
N LEU A 12 2.30 15.26 20.13
CA LEU A 12 1.75 14.58 21.30
C LEU A 12 0.75 13.48 20.91
N ILE A 13 -0.20 13.79 20.01
CA ILE A 13 -1.20 12.81 19.54
C ILE A 13 -0.53 11.62 18.86
N THR A 14 0.42 11.88 17.97
CA THR A 14 1.13 10.83 17.22
C THR A 14 2.01 9.97 18.12
N PHE A 15 2.72 10.58 19.07
CA PHE A 15 3.50 9.86 20.07
C PHE A 15 2.62 8.95 20.93
N VAL A 16 1.47 9.45 21.41
CA VAL A 16 0.51 8.65 22.18
C VAL A 16 -0.05 7.51 21.34
N ALA A 17 -0.40 7.75 20.06
CA ALA A 17 -0.86 6.70 19.16
C ALA A 17 0.19 5.61 18.94
N GLN A 18 1.47 5.98 18.75
CA GLN A 18 2.56 5.00 18.68
C GLN A 18 2.66 4.16 19.95
N LYS A 19 2.69 4.82 21.13
CA LYS A 19 2.91 4.14 22.42
C LYS A 19 1.73 3.28 22.87
N LEU A 20 0.49 3.73 22.65
CA LEU A 20 -0.70 3.02 23.14
C LEU A 20 -1.30 2.06 22.11
N LEU A 21 -1.18 2.32 20.81
CA LEU A 21 -1.75 1.45 19.79
C LEU A 21 -0.69 0.54 19.19
N THR A 22 0.45 1.10 18.77
CA THR A 22 1.46 0.34 18.01
C THR A 22 2.31 -0.53 18.93
N ASP A 23 2.91 0.04 19.97
CA ASP A 23 3.73 -0.71 20.91
C ASP A 23 2.90 -1.74 21.69
N SER A 24 1.65 -1.43 22.04
CA SER A 24 0.75 -2.38 22.70
C SER A 24 0.23 -3.46 21.75
N MET A 25 -0.07 -3.15 20.49
CA MET A 25 -0.38 -4.19 19.48
C MET A 25 0.83 -5.06 19.15
N LEU A 26 2.01 -4.47 19.02
CA LEU A 26 3.26 -5.20 18.79
C LEU A 26 3.55 -6.09 19.99
N TRP A 27 3.50 -5.54 21.21
CA TRP A 27 3.64 -6.34 22.43
C TRP A 27 2.60 -7.45 22.49
N TYR A 28 1.33 -7.19 22.18
CA TYR A 28 0.30 -8.22 22.12
C TYR A 28 0.58 -9.26 21.03
N LYS A 29 1.01 -8.85 19.83
CA LYS A 29 1.39 -9.75 18.74
C LYS A 29 2.59 -10.61 19.14
N GLU A 30 3.64 -10.01 19.68
CA GLU A 30 4.81 -10.72 20.20
C GLU A 30 4.44 -11.65 21.35
N ALA A 31 3.67 -11.18 22.34
CA ALA A 31 3.12 -12.00 23.43
C ALA A 31 2.33 -13.18 22.88
N LYS A 32 1.46 -12.95 21.88
CA LYS A 32 0.68 -13.99 21.20
C LYS A 32 1.56 -15.01 20.47
N LYS A 33 2.76 -14.66 19.99
CA LYS A 33 3.74 -15.63 19.45
C LYS A 33 4.28 -16.60 20.51
N TYR A 34 4.26 -16.22 21.79
CA TYR A 34 4.64 -17.14 22.88
C TYR A 34 3.52 -18.12 23.24
N PHE A 35 2.27 -17.81 22.90
CA PHE A 35 1.10 -18.64 23.22
C PHE A 35 0.48 -19.34 22.00
N ILE A 36 0.86 -18.95 20.78
CA ILE A 36 0.41 -19.49 19.50
C ILE A 36 1.65 -19.72 18.64
N SER A 37 1.80 -20.92 18.09
CA SER A 37 2.95 -21.28 17.24
C SER A 37 3.23 -20.20 16.19
N PRO A 38 4.51 -19.83 15.95
CA PRO A 38 4.86 -18.83 14.95
C PRO A 38 4.23 -19.20 13.61
N ARG A 39 3.58 -18.23 12.96
CA ARG A 39 2.97 -18.46 11.64
C ARG A 39 4.08 -18.87 10.66
N PRO A 40 3.86 -19.88 9.80
CA PRO A 40 4.87 -20.41 8.87
C PRO A 40 5.23 -19.48 7.69
N GLN A 41 5.02 -18.17 7.79
CA GLN A 41 5.34 -17.20 6.74
C GLN A 41 6.25 -16.10 7.28
N GLU A 42 7.41 -16.50 7.80
CA GLU A 42 8.47 -15.55 8.09
C GLU A 42 9.22 -15.19 6.79
N SER A 43 9.76 -13.98 6.75
CA SER A 43 10.73 -13.58 5.73
C SER A 43 11.95 -14.49 5.79
N ASP A 44 12.54 -14.80 4.63
CA ASP A 44 13.73 -15.65 4.56
C ASP A 44 14.96 -14.98 5.17
N LEU A 45 15.04 -13.66 5.07
CA LEU A 45 16.13 -12.87 5.63
C LEU A 45 15.59 -11.55 6.22
N VAL A 46 16.15 -11.17 7.37
CA VAL A 46 15.95 -9.86 7.99
C VAL A 46 17.27 -9.11 7.95
N LYS A 47 17.28 -7.90 7.39
CA LYS A 47 18.49 -7.09 7.21
C LYS A 47 18.26 -5.67 7.71
N THR A 48 19.32 -5.00 8.13
CA THR A 48 19.32 -3.56 8.43
C THR A 48 20.40 -2.88 7.61
N TYR A 49 20.20 -1.59 7.30
CA TYR A 49 21.19 -0.77 6.63
C TYR A 49 21.65 0.38 7.52
N PRO A 50 22.86 0.95 7.31
CA PRO A 50 23.39 2.03 8.13
C PRO A 50 22.45 3.24 8.25
N VAL A 51 21.68 3.56 7.22
CA VAL A 51 20.69 4.66 7.25
C VAL A 51 19.63 4.50 8.34
N ARG A 52 19.26 3.25 8.66
CA ARG A 52 18.26 2.90 9.67
C ARG A 52 18.59 1.56 10.35
N LYS A 53 19.60 1.59 11.23
CA LYS A 53 20.04 0.40 11.98
C LYS A 53 18.96 -0.24 12.87
N SER A 54 17.96 0.54 13.28
CA SER A 54 16.86 0.10 14.15
C SER A 54 15.57 -0.28 13.40
N LEU A 55 15.52 -0.12 12.07
CA LEU A 55 14.33 -0.42 11.28
C LEU A 55 14.65 -1.54 10.30
N PRO A 56 14.49 -2.81 10.71
CA PRO A 56 14.81 -3.95 9.85
C PRO A 56 13.87 -4.02 8.66
N ILE A 57 14.46 -4.31 7.49
CA ILE A 57 13.76 -4.72 6.28
C ILE A 57 13.60 -6.24 6.28
N ARG A 58 12.63 -6.73 5.49
CA ARG A 58 12.30 -8.16 5.39
C ARG A 58 12.41 -8.60 3.94
N ILE A 59 13.07 -9.72 3.69
CA ILE A 59 13.41 -10.19 2.35
C ILE A 59 12.78 -11.56 2.14
N PHE A 60 12.12 -11.72 1.00
CA PHE A 60 11.45 -12.94 0.56
C PHE A 60 12.05 -13.36 -0.78
N PHE A 61 12.69 -14.53 -0.78
CA PHE A 61 13.17 -15.17 -1.99
C PHE A 61 12.05 -15.99 -2.63
N PRO A 62 11.99 -16.04 -3.97
CA PRO A 62 11.07 -16.93 -4.64
C PRO A 62 11.49 -18.40 -4.42
N SER A 63 10.56 -19.33 -4.54
CA SER A 63 10.84 -20.77 -4.37
C SER A 63 11.86 -21.32 -5.38
N THR A 64 12.07 -20.61 -6.48
CA THR A 64 13.03 -20.91 -7.53
C THR A 64 14.46 -20.46 -7.18
N TYR A 65 14.66 -19.71 -6.08
CA TYR A 65 15.97 -19.22 -5.66
C TYR A 65 16.41 -19.86 -4.33
N ASN A 66 17.61 -20.44 -4.33
CA ASN A 66 18.23 -20.99 -3.13
C ASN A 66 19.33 -20.05 -2.61
N PRO A 67 19.13 -19.33 -1.48
CA PRO A 67 20.15 -18.42 -0.95
C PRO A 67 21.42 -19.12 -0.47
N SER A 68 21.36 -20.42 -0.14
CA SER A 68 22.52 -21.23 0.25
C SER A 68 23.38 -21.68 -0.94
N GLN A 69 22.89 -21.49 -2.16
CA GLN A 69 23.61 -21.79 -3.40
C GLN A 69 23.57 -20.56 -4.31
N PRO A 70 24.39 -19.53 -4.02
CA PRO A 70 24.36 -18.27 -4.75
C PRO A 70 24.62 -18.52 -6.23
N THR A 71 23.67 -18.16 -7.07
CA THR A 71 23.83 -18.18 -8.53
C THR A 71 24.20 -16.78 -9.02
N THR A 72 24.70 -16.67 -10.25
CA THR A 72 24.86 -15.38 -10.91
C THR A 72 23.53 -14.76 -11.37
N THR A 73 22.43 -15.51 -11.24
CA THR A 73 21.09 -15.10 -11.64
C THR A 73 20.61 -13.93 -10.79
N LYS A 74 20.28 -12.83 -11.45
CA LYS A 74 19.58 -11.69 -10.85
C LYS A 74 18.07 -11.87 -11.01
N LEU A 75 17.31 -11.35 -10.05
CA LEU A 75 15.87 -11.51 -9.94
C LEU A 75 15.16 -10.16 -10.13
N PRO A 76 14.03 -10.13 -10.86
CA PRO A 76 13.15 -8.97 -10.83
C PRO A 76 12.72 -8.73 -9.38
N THR A 77 12.78 -7.46 -8.98
CA THR A 77 12.69 -7.08 -7.56
C THR A 77 11.49 -6.18 -7.33
N LEU A 78 10.67 -6.54 -6.35
CA LEU A 78 9.55 -5.72 -5.87
C LEU A 78 9.87 -5.21 -4.47
N LEU A 79 10.04 -3.89 -4.33
CA LEU A 79 10.24 -3.24 -3.04
C LEU A 79 8.88 -2.81 -2.50
N THR A 80 8.50 -3.28 -1.30
CA THR A 80 7.17 -3.04 -0.73
C THR A 80 7.22 -2.07 0.45
N ILE A 81 6.24 -1.17 0.54
CA ILE A 81 6.15 -0.16 1.61
C ILE A 81 4.80 -0.25 2.32
N HIS A 82 4.85 -0.53 3.62
CA HIS A 82 3.68 -0.76 4.45
C HIS A 82 2.82 0.50 4.68
N SER A 83 1.59 0.27 5.17
CA SER A 83 0.60 1.29 5.54
C SER A 83 0.97 2.04 6.83
N GLY A 84 0.03 2.75 7.44
CA GLY A 84 0.19 3.27 8.81
C GLY A 84 0.22 4.79 8.95
N GLY A 85 -0.30 5.52 7.95
CA GLY A 85 -0.52 6.97 8.08
C GLY A 85 0.73 7.77 8.43
N TYR A 86 1.92 7.28 8.05
CA TYR A 86 3.23 7.83 8.36
C TYR A 86 3.65 7.79 9.85
N VAL A 87 2.80 7.25 10.72
CA VAL A 87 2.98 7.29 12.19
C VAL A 87 3.12 5.89 12.76
N VAL A 88 2.40 4.91 12.23
CA VAL A 88 2.35 3.54 12.74
C VAL A 88 2.78 2.54 11.66
N GLY A 89 2.75 1.25 12.02
CA GLY A 89 3.00 0.15 11.12
C GLY A 89 4.47 -0.27 11.01
N THR A 90 4.67 -1.47 10.46
CA THR A 90 5.98 -2.13 10.36
C THR A 90 6.09 -2.93 9.07
N ALA A 91 7.31 -3.30 8.68
CA ALA A 91 7.54 -4.15 7.51
C ALA A 91 6.84 -5.53 7.58
N THR A 92 6.36 -5.96 8.75
CA THR A 92 5.67 -7.25 8.91
C THR A 92 4.20 -7.24 8.45
N GLU A 93 3.62 -6.06 8.21
CA GLU A 93 2.18 -5.92 7.95
C GLU A 93 1.72 -6.66 6.69
N ASN A 94 2.57 -6.72 5.67
CA ASN A 94 2.28 -7.32 4.38
C ASN A 94 3.01 -8.66 4.14
N ASP A 95 3.59 -9.30 5.16
CA ASP A 95 4.40 -10.52 5.01
C ASP A 95 3.71 -11.62 4.19
N SER A 96 2.42 -11.87 4.45
CA SER A 96 1.65 -12.90 3.74
C SER A 96 1.43 -12.55 2.26
N TRP A 97 1.20 -11.27 1.97
CA TRP A 97 1.10 -10.76 0.60
C TRP A 97 2.47 -10.88 -0.10
N ASN A 98 3.53 -10.43 0.56
CA ASN A 98 4.91 -10.44 0.04
C ASN A 98 5.39 -11.87 -0.28
N ARG A 99 5.16 -12.82 0.62
CA ARG A 99 5.46 -14.23 0.39
C ARG A 99 4.68 -14.77 -0.80
N THR A 100 3.36 -14.57 -0.81
CA THR A 100 2.50 -15.06 -1.90
C THR A 100 2.95 -14.51 -3.25
N PHE A 101 3.24 -13.21 -3.32
CA PHE A 101 3.72 -12.55 -4.54
C PHE A 101 5.06 -13.10 -5.00
N SER A 102 6.03 -13.20 -4.08
CA SER A 102 7.38 -13.73 -4.35
C SER A 102 7.31 -15.15 -4.91
N THR A 103 6.54 -16.04 -4.27
CA THR A 103 6.39 -17.43 -4.70
C THR A 103 5.66 -17.56 -6.05
N ARG A 104 4.57 -16.81 -6.26
CA ARG A 104 3.74 -16.96 -7.47
C ARG A 104 4.40 -16.39 -8.73
N HIS A 105 5.15 -15.30 -8.61
CA HIS A 105 5.67 -14.55 -9.76
C HIS A 105 7.19 -14.60 -9.87
N SER A 106 7.88 -15.36 -9.02
CA SER A 106 9.35 -15.48 -9.01
C SER A 106 10.11 -14.16 -8.80
N PHE A 107 9.55 -13.27 -7.97
CA PHE A 107 10.20 -12.01 -7.59
C PHE A 107 11.02 -12.15 -6.31
N LEU A 108 12.14 -11.44 -6.26
CA LEU A 108 12.73 -11.01 -4.99
C LEU A 108 11.82 -9.91 -4.40
N VAL A 109 11.20 -10.17 -3.25
CA VAL A 109 10.36 -9.16 -2.59
C VAL A 109 11.07 -8.63 -1.35
N ILE A 110 11.18 -7.31 -1.22
CA ILE A 110 11.86 -6.67 -0.08
C ILE A 110 10.93 -5.64 0.56
N ALA A 111 10.44 -5.95 1.76
CA ALA A 111 9.59 -5.07 2.54
C ALA A 111 10.42 -4.05 3.33
N LEU A 112 10.24 -2.77 2.98
CA LEU A 112 10.96 -1.65 3.57
C LEU A 112 10.32 -1.20 4.88
N ASN A 113 11.16 -0.69 5.77
CA ASN A 113 10.75 -0.17 7.07
C ASN A 113 11.25 1.27 7.22
N TYR A 114 10.38 2.23 6.94
CA TYR A 114 10.71 3.65 6.97
C TYR A 114 10.50 4.25 8.36
N ALA A 115 11.20 5.34 8.67
CA ALA A 115 11.07 6.08 9.93
C ALA A 115 9.79 6.92 9.95
N LYS A 116 9.13 6.95 11.11
CA LYS A 116 7.79 7.50 11.29
C LYS A 116 7.79 8.87 11.95
N ALA A 117 6.74 9.65 11.69
CA ALA A 117 6.39 10.80 12.51
C ALA A 117 6.01 10.36 13.93
N PRO A 118 6.24 11.18 14.97
CA PRO A 118 6.79 12.54 14.90
C PRO A 118 8.33 12.59 14.83
N GLY A 119 9.04 11.48 15.04
CA GLY A 119 10.51 11.45 15.07
C GLY A 119 11.17 11.73 13.72
N ASN A 120 10.50 11.37 12.62
CA ASN A 120 10.89 11.67 11.25
C ASN A 120 9.66 12.20 10.48
N PRO A 121 9.29 13.47 10.65
CA PRO A 121 8.12 14.06 10.00
C PRO A 121 8.37 14.30 8.51
N PHE A 122 7.32 14.62 7.75
CA PHE A 122 7.45 15.00 6.34
C PHE A 122 8.49 16.12 6.15
N PRO A 123 9.36 16.04 5.10
CA PRO A 123 9.44 15.01 4.06
C PRO A 123 10.33 13.80 4.40
N GLY A 124 10.79 13.68 5.65
CA GLY A 124 11.77 12.68 6.09
C GLY A 124 11.49 11.23 5.68
N PRO A 125 10.25 10.70 5.75
CA PRO A 125 9.96 9.33 5.30
C PRO A 125 10.26 9.09 3.81
N ILE A 126 10.13 10.12 2.96
CA ILE A 126 10.40 10.02 1.52
C ILE A 126 11.89 9.83 1.26
N TYR A 127 12.74 10.65 1.91
CA TYR A 127 14.20 10.52 1.81
C TYR A 127 14.74 9.24 2.45
N ASP A 128 14.04 8.72 3.45
CA ASP A 128 14.39 7.44 4.06
C ASP A 128 14.16 6.27 3.09
N VAL A 129 13.04 6.28 2.38
CA VAL A 129 12.75 5.32 1.31
C VAL A 129 13.78 5.42 0.18
N GLU A 130 14.10 6.65 -0.26
CA GLU A 130 15.16 6.89 -1.25
C GLU A 130 16.50 6.25 -0.85
N ALA A 131 16.94 6.53 0.39
CA ALA A 131 18.20 6.02 0.90
C ALA A 131 18.19 4.48 1.02
N LEU A 132 17.11 3.89 1.55
CA LEU A 132 16.96 2.43 1.64
C LEU A 132 17.04 1.77 0.27
N ILE A 133 16.35 2.31 -0.74
CA ILE A 133 16.42 1.81 -2.12
C ILE A 133 17.85 1.91 -2.65
N GLY A 134 18.53 3.04 -2.45
CA GLY A 134 19.93 3.21 -2.85
C GLY A 134 20.85 2.13 -2.25
N TYR A 135 20.69 1.83 -0.95
CA TYR A 135 21.45 0.76 -0.29
C TYR A 135 21.14 -0.61 -0.89
N ILE A 136 19.87 -0.94 -1.12
CA ILE A 136 19.44 -2.22 -1.69
C ILE A 136 19.99 -2.42 -3.10
N LEU A 137 19.89 -1.41 -3.96
CA LEU A 137 20.41 -1.49 -5.34
C LEU A 137 21.94 -1.63 -5.40
N SER A 138 22.64 -1.20 -4.35
CA SER A 138 24.10 -1.29 -4.24
C SER A 138 24.55 -2.56 -3.50
N ASP A 139 23.62 -3.36 -2.99
CA ASP A 139 23.90 -4.51 -2.13
C ASP A 139 24.18 -5.75 -2.96
N SER A 140 25.47 -6.03 -3.18
CA SER A 140 25.92 -7.20 -3.94
C SER A 140 25.57 -8.53 -3.29
N SER A 141 25.21 -8.54 -2.00
CA SER A 141 24.76 -9.75 -1.30
C SER A 141 23.33 -10.15 -1.68
N LEU A 142 22.60 -9.31 -2.41
CA LEU A 142 21.24 -9.59 -2.87
C LEU A 142 21.24 -9.82 -4.39
N PRO A 143 20.43 -10.77 -4.89
CA PRO A 143 20.30 -11.04 -6.32
C PRO A 143 19.39 -10.02 -7.00
N VAL A 144 19.51 -8.73 -6.69
CA VAL A 144 18.68 -7.68 -7.31
C VAL A 144 19.08 -7.48 -8.77
N ASP A 145 18.11 -7.56 -9.67
CA ASP A 145 18.24 -7.06 -11.03
C ASP A 145 17.90 -5.56 -11.05
N SER A 146 18.91 -4.72 -11.20
CA SER A 146 18.74 -3.26 -11.18
C SER A 146 17.93 -2.71 -12.35
N ASN A 147 17.76 -3.49 -13.43
CA ASN A 147 16.98 -3.10 -14.60
C ASN A 147 15.51 -3.55 -14.50
N HIS A 148 15.16 -4.33 -13.48
CA HIS A 148 13.81 -4.85 -13.30
C HIS A 148 13.32 -4.63 -11.86
N VAL A 149 13.24 -3.35 -11.47
CA VAL A 149 12.84 -2.94 -10.11
C VAL A 149 11.49 -2.22 -10.13
N ALA A 150 10.55 -2.71 -9.32
CA ALA A 150 9.27 -2.06 -9.08
C ALA A 150 9.10 -1.68 -7.62
N LEU A 151 8.24 -0.68 -7.38
CA LEU A 151 7.77 -0.32 -6.05
C LEU A 151 6.29 -0.69 -5.90
N ALA A 152 5.90 -1.20 -4.74
CA ALA A 152 4.50 -1.31 -4.34
C ALA A 152 4.29 -0.75 -2.94
N GLY A 153 3.14 -0.13 -2.70
CA GLY A 153 2.87 0.45 -1.39
C GLY A 153 1.39 0.62 -1.10
N TRP A 154 1.02 0.55 0.18
CA TRP A 154 -0.37 0.61 0.62
C TRP A 154 -0.67 1.88 1.40
N SER A 155 -1.78 2.55 1.11
CA SER A 155 -2.20 3.75 1.85
C SER A 155 -1.06 4.79 1.90
N ALA A 156 -0.56 5.13 3.09
CA ALA A 156 0.61 5.98 3.27
C ALA A 156 1.86 5.47 2.50
N GLY A 157 2.09 4.15 2.49
CA GLY A 157 3.14 3.54 1.66
C GLY A 157 2.89 3.73 0.17
N GLY A 158 1.62 3.71 -0.27
CA GLY A 158 1.21 4.02 -1.65
C GLY A 158 1.57 5.44 -2.05
N ASN A 159 1.40 6.41 -1.14
CA ASN A 159 1.91 7.77 -1.33
C ASN A 159 3.44 7.81 -1.40
N LEU A 160 4.14 7.11 -0.50
CA LEU A 160 5.60 7.11 -0.44
C LEU A 160 6.24 6.56 -1.72
N VAL A 161 5.71 5.48 -2.31
CA VAL A 161 6.23 4.95 -3.58
C VAL A 161 6.02 5.91 -4.75
N LEU A 162 4.90 6.63 -4.77
CA LEU A 162 4.62 7.67 -5.76
C LEU A 162 5.55 8.88 -5.60
N ALA A 163 5.80 9.31 -4.36
CA ALA A 163 6.66 10.45 -4.07
C ALA A 163 8.15 10.13 -4.31
N ALA A 164 8.62 8.98 -3.84
CA ALA A 164 10.02 8.58 -3.96
C ALA A 164 10.42 8.33 -5.42
N SER A 165 9.55 7.72 -6.23
CA SER A 165 9.86 7.44 -7.65
C SER A 165 10.11 8.70 -8.49
N GLN A 166 9.66 9.87 -8.03
CA GLN A 166 9.89 11.15 -8.69
C GLN A 166 11.25 11.76 -8.37
N LEU A 167 11.96 11.27 -7.35
CA LEU A 167 13.26 11.80 -6.94
C LEU A 167 14.33 11.55 -8.02
N PRO A 168 15.19 12.53 -8.35
CA PRO A 168 16.19 12.39 -9.40
C PRO A 168 17.11 11.17 -9.26
N SER A 169 17.40 10.75 -8.02
CA SER A 169 18.24 9.58 -7.73
C SER A 169 17.59 8.23 -8.12
N LEU A 170 16.27 8.18 -8.17
CA LEU A 170 15.47 6.98 -8.45
C LEU A 170 14.86 6.97 -9.85
N ARG A 171 14.74 8.14 -10.49
CA ARG A 171 14.32 8.23 -11.90
C ARG A 171 15.27 7.41 -12.78
N GLY A 172 14.69 6.52 -13.60
CA GLY A 172 15.44 5.59 -14.44
C GLY A 172 15.99 4.35 -13.71
N ARG A 173 15.78 4.22 -12.40
CA ARG A 173 16.08 2.99 -11.63
C ARG A 173 14.82 2.23 -11.23
N ILE A 174 13.70 2.93 -11.10
CA ILE A 174 12.39 2.36 -10.82
C ILE A 174 11.60 2.29 -12.13
N HIS A 175 11.19 1.07 -12.49
CA HIS A 175 10.59 0.76 -13.78
C HIS A 175 9.06 0.60 -13.69
N ALA A 176 8.52 0.39 -12.48
CA ALA A 176 7.08 0.40 -12.23
C ALA A 176 6.74 0.84 -10.79
N VAL A 177 5.54 1.39 -10.61
CA VAL A 177 4.99 1.77 -9.31
C VAL A 177 3.57 1.24 -9.21
N VAL A 178 3.26 0.49 -8.14
CA VAL A 178 1.97 -0.12 -7.85
C VAL A 178 1.42 0.44 -6.54
N PRO A 179 0.66 1.56 -6.59
CA PRO A 179 0.11 2.18 -5.40
C PRO A 179 -1.27 1.58 -5.07
N PHE A 180 -1.36 0.83 -3.97
CA PHE A 180 -2.62 0.32 -3.45
C PHE A 180 -3.31 1.39 -2.60
N TYR A 181 -4.52 1.78 -3.04
CA TYR A 181 -5.38 2.78 -2.37
C TYR A 181 -4.60 3.97 -1.77
N PRO A 182 -3.76 4.63 -2.60
CA PRO A 182 -2.82 5.65 -2.13
C PRO A 182 -3.53 6.91 -1.64
N LEU A 183 -2.85 7.68 -0.81
CA LEU A 183 -3.18 9.09 -0.64
C LEU A 183 -2.48 9.89 -1.73
N THR A 184 -3.24 10.54 -2.61
CA THR A 184 -2.66 11.29 -3.75
C THR A 184 -2.93 12.77 -3.67
N ASP A 185 -3.96 13.21 -2.92
CA ASP A 185 -4.22 14.62 -2.71
C ASP A 185 -4.55 14.93 -1.23
N ARG A 186 -3.80 15.87 -0.65
CA ARG A 186 -4.06 16.42 0.69
C ARG A 186 -4.34 17.93 0.67
N THR A 187 -4.45 18.52 -0.53
CA THR A 187 -4.69 19.95 -0.73
C THR A 187 -6.18 20.29 -0.71
N THR A 188 -7.03 19.39 -1.22
CA THR A 188 -8.49 19.52 -1.14
C THR A 188 -9.01 18.88 0.15
N THR A 189 -9.97 19.54 0.80
CA THR A 189 -10.50 19.09 2.10
C THR A 189 -11.34 17.81 1.98
N SER A 190 -11.55 17.11 3.10
CA SER A 190 -12.41 15.93 3.10
C SER A 190 -13.86 16.25 2.73
N ASP A 191 -14.37 17.42 3.12
CA ASP A 191 -15.75 17.84 2.90
C ASP A 191 -15.99 18.12 1.42
N GLU A 192 -15.07 18.82 0.76
CA GLU A 192 -15.12 19.06 -0.69
C GLU A 192 -15.09 17.76 -1.48
N LYS A 193 -14.32 16.77 -1.01
CA LYS A 193 -14.24 15.45 -1.66
C LYS A 193 -15.44 14.56 -1.39
N ALA A 194 -16.28 14.87 -0.40
CA ALA A 194 -17.38 13.99 0.00
C ALA A 194 -18.39 13.76 -1.13
N CYS A 195 -18.60 14.74 -2.01
CA CYS A 195 -19.56 14.64 -3.12
C CYS A 195 -19.19 13.59 -4.19
N GLY A 196 -17.89 13.34 -4.41
CA GLY A 196 -17.41 12.34 -5.36
C GLY A 196 -17.18 10.95 -4.77
N ARG A 197 -17.40 10.80 -3.46
CA ARG A 197 -17.12 9.58 -2.70
C ARG A 197 -18.38 8.77 -2.49
N TRP A 198 -18.34 7.50 -2.88
CA TRP A 198 -19.43 6.57 -2.62
C TRP A 198 -19.11 5.72 -1.40
N TYR A 199 -20.08 5.68 -0.50
CA TYR A 199 -19.98 4.93 0.74
C TYR A 199 -21.14 3.95 0.81
N LYS A 200 -20.83 2.67 1.06
CA LYS A 200 -21.80 1.60 1.28
C LYS A 200 -21.83 1.22 2.77
N PRO A 201 -22.79 1.74 3.56
CA PRO A 201 -22.92 1.42 4.98
C PRO A 201 -23.03 -0.10 5.26
N SER A 202 -23.53 -0.86 4.28
CA SER A 202 -23.70 -2.31 4.36
C SER A 202 -22.42 -3.14 4.31
N LEU A 203 -21.24 -2.51 4.16
CA LEU A 203 -19.94 -3.20 4.27
C LEU A 203 -19.43 -3.25 5.73
N GLY A 204 -20.02 -2.49 6.65
CA GLY A 204 -19.57 -2.42 8.03
C GLY A 204 -18.23 -1.69 8.22
N GLY A 205 -17.69 -1.75 9.45
CA GLY A 205 -16.57 -0.95 9.94
C GLY A 205 -16.78 -0.57 11.42
N PRO A 206 -15.79 0.00 12.15
CA PRO A 206 -16.11 0.77 13.35
C PRO A 206 -17.13 1.86 12.98
N ASP A 207 -18.14 1.99 13.83
CA ASP A 207 -19.41 2.74 13.66
C ASP A 207 -19.45 3.78 12.52
N THR A 208 -19.92 3.35 11.35
CA THR A 208 -19.83 4.10 10.09
C THR A 208 -21.13 4.84 9.70
N ARG A 209 -22.02 5.03 10.67
CA ARG A 209 -23.30 5.71 10.50
C ARG A 209 -23.12 7.22 10.64
N LEU A 210 -23.31 7.96 9.54
CA LEU A 210 -23.21 9.44 9.53
C LEU A 210 -24.24 10.13 10.45
N ASP A 211 -25.31 9.43 10.81
CA ASP A 211 -26.41 9.87 11.67
C ASP A 211 -26.29 9.39 13.12
N ASN A 212 -25.24 8.67 13.48
CA ASN A 212 -25.04 8.27 14.87
C ASN A 212 -24.53 9.48 15.67
N PRO A 213 -25.27 9.99 16.68
CA PRO A 213 -24.93 11.22 17.40
C PRO A 213 -23.66 11.10 18.25
N LEU A 214 -23.14 9.89 18.48
CA LEU A 214 -21.83 9.65 19.10
C LEU A 214 -20.68 9.55 18.09
N VAL A 215 -21.01 9.37 16.80
CA VAL A 215 -20.07 9.33 15.66
C VAL A 215 -20.03 10.68 14.94
N SER A 216 -21.16 11.38 14.86
CA SER A 216 -21.28 12.69 14.23
C SER A 216 -22.41 13.50 14.87
N PRO A 217 -22.08 14.43 15.77
CA PRO A 217 -22.97 15.56 16.02
C PRO A 217 -22.97 16.52 14.81
N PHE A 218 -21.92 16.48 13.97
CA PHE A 218 -21.77 17.26 12.73
C PHE A 218 -20.49 16.91 11.89
N PHE A 219 -19.52 16.16 12.43
CA PHE A 219 -18.18 15.94 11.85
C PHE A 219 -17.64 14.57 12.24
N TYR A 220 -17.06 13.80 11.30
CA TYR A 220 -16.08 12.76 11.67
C TYR A 220 -14.75 12.98 10.93
N THR A 221 -13.68 13.24 11.69
CA THR A 221 -12.30 13.39 11.22
C THR A 221 -11.37 12.59 12.14
N ARG A 222 -11.14 11.30 11.86
CA ARG A 222 -9.91 10.55 12.20
C ARG A 222 -9.96 9.09 11.74
N GLY A 223 -9.16 8.72 10.73
CA GLY A 223 -8.49 7.41 10.67
C GLY A 223 -9.31 6.13 10.85
N GLU A 224 -10.51 6.04 10.27
CA GLU A 224 -11.32 4.82 10.26
C GLU A 224 -11.40 4.21 8.84
N PRO A 225 -11.68 2.90 8.73
CA PRO A 225 -11.63 2.20 7.45
C PRO A 225 -12.68 2.75 6.49
N ALA A 226 -12.17 3.32 5.41
CA ALA A 226 -12.94 3.79 4.28
C ALA A 226 -13.17 2.63 3.30
N GLU A 227 -14.34 2.52 2.70
CA GLU A 227 -14.50 1.72 1.48
C GLU A 227 -13.53 2.25 0.41
N LEU A 228 -12.99 1.38 -0.45
CA LEU A 228 -12.07 1.84 -1.50
C LEU A 228 -12.70 2.85 -2.46
N ASP A 229 -14.00 2.76 -2.71
CA ASP A 229 -14.78 3.74 -3.49
C ASP A 229 -14.69 5.16 -2.88
N MET A 230 -14.42 5.30 -1.57
CA MET A 230 -14.20 6.58 -0.89
C MET A 230 -12.79 7.18 -1.15
N LEU A 231 -11.78 6.34 -1.39
CA LEU A 231 -10.41 6.79 -1.69
C LEU A 231 -10.13 6.83 -3.21
N ALA A 232 -10.99 6.18 -3.99
CA ALA A 232 -10.85 5.98 -5.42
C ALA A 232 -10.81 7.27 -6.25
N PRO A 233 -11.59 8.34 -5.97
CA PRO A 233 -11.60 9.52 -6.83
C PRO A 233 -10.21 10.13 -7.03
N GLU A 234 -9.46 10.30 -5.95
CA GLU A 234 -8.12 10.93 -6.02
C GLU A 234 -7.12 10.07 -6.81
N ALA A 235 -7.21 8.74 -6.66
CA ALA A 235 -6.36 7.80 -7.37
C ALA A 235 -6.75 7.70 -8.85
N LEU A 236 -8.05 7.73 -9.17
CA LEU A 236 -8.55 7.78 -10.54
C LEU A 236 -8.15 9.08 -11.23
N TRP A 237 -8.28 10.24 -10.56
CA TRP A 237 -7.87 11.52 -11.14
C TRP A 237 -6.38 11.55 -11.47
N MET A 238 -5.55 11.02 -10.57
CA MET A 238 -4.11 10.86 -10.83
C MET A 238 -3.87 9.93 -12.03
N ALA A 239 -4.53 8.77 -12.07
CA ALA A 239 -4.39 7.83 -13.19
C ALA A 239 -4.82 8.47 -14.51
N CYS A 240 -5.98 9.13 -14.56
CA CYS A 240 -6.46 9.85 -15.74
C CYS A 240 -5.48 10.94 -16.18
N LYS A 241 -4.97 11.73 -15.24
CA LYS A 241 -4.00 12.79 -15.52
C LYS A 241 -2.72 12.25 -16.15
N LEU A 242 -2.19 11.15 -15.60
CA LEU A 242 -0.99 10.49 -16.13
C LEU A 242 -1.23 9.89 -17.52
N ALA A 243 -2.42 9.33 -17.73
CA ALA A 243 -2.85 8.69 -18.98
C ALA A 243 -3.35 9.66 -20.06
N GLY A 244 -3.34 10.97 -19.83
CA GLY A 244 -3.93 11.95 -20.76
C GLY A 244 -5.44 11.79 -20.97
N LYS A 245 -6.15 11.12 -20.05
CA LYS A 245 -7.60 10.91 -20.08
C LYS A 245 -8.34 12.07 -19.42
N ARG A 246 -9.63 12.22 -19.71
CA ARG A 246 -10.53 13.15 -19.00
C ARG A 246 -10.51 12.83 -17.51
N ILE A 247 -10.29 13.84 -16.69
CA ILE A 247 -10.39 13.76 -15.23
C ILE A 247 -11.86 13.99 -14.86
N PRO A 248 -12.53 13.03 -14.19
CA PRO A 248 -13.88 13.24 -13.67
C PRO A 248 -13.97 14.44 -12.72
N GLY A 249 -15.08 15.17 -12.77
CA GLY A 249 -15.42 16.23 -11.82
C GLY A 249 -15.64 15.70 -10.41
N LEU A 250 -15.73 16.62 -9.44
CA LEU A 250 -16.02 16.30 -8.03
C LEU A 250 -17.44 15.74 -7.84
N ASP A 251 -18.37 16.15 -8.69
CA ASP A 251 -19.75 15.68 -8.76
C ASP A 251 -19.90 14.33 -9.48
N GLU A 252 -18.84 13.85 -10.13
CA GLU A 252 -18.82 12.57 -10.81
C GLU A 252 -18.38 11.44 -9.88
N VAL A 253 -19.29 10.48 -9.78
CA VAL A 253 -19.27 9.32 -8.90
C VAL A 253 -18.26 8.27 -9.37
N VAL A 254 -17.27 7.96 -8.53
CA VAL A 254 -16.49 6.72 -8.65
C VAL A 254 -17.13 5.65 -7.79
N GLY A 255 -17.42 4.47 -8.37
CA GLY A 255 -18.10 3.39 -7.67
C GLY A 255 -19.49 3.06 -8.25
N ARG A 256 -20.25 2.24 -7.52
CA ARG A 256 -21.64 1.87 -7.84
C ARG A 256 -22.44 1.63 -6.58
N HIS A 257 -23.76 1.78 -6.63
CA HIS A 257 -24.63 1.50 -5.48
C HIS A 257 -24.66 0.02 -5.08
N GLU A 258 -24.77 -0.86 -6.07
CA GLU A 258 -24.96 -2.29 -5.83
C GLU A 258 -23.64 -2.99 -5.52
N LYS A 259 -23.69 -4.02 -4.66
CA LYS A 259 -22.52 -4.88 -4.46
C LYS A 259 -22.27 -5.70 -5.72
N VAL A 260 -21.01 -5.81 -6.09
CA VAL A 260 -20.56 -6.77 -7.09
C VAL A 260 -20.56 -8.16 -6.45
N GLY A 261 -20.83 -9.20 -7.25
CA GLY A 261 -20.80 -10.58 -6.79
C GLY A 261 -19.46 -11.00 -6.17
N LYS A 262 -19.50 -12.00 -5.28
CA LYS A 262 -18.33 -12.49 -4.53
C LYS A 262 -17.17 -12.84 -5.46
N GLY A 263 -16.00 -12.31 -5.14
CA GLY A 263 -14.73 -12.51 -5.81
C GLY A 263 -14.63 -11.82 -7.17
N LEU A 264 -15.65 -11.10 -7.62
CA LEU A 264 -15.64 -10.49 -8.95
C LEU A 264 -14.92 -9.14 -8.92
N LEU A 265 -14.15 -8.89 -9.98
CA LEU A 265 -13.55 -7.61 -10.31
C LEU A 265 -14.19 -7.12 -11.60
N THR A 266 -14.35 -5.81 -11.75
CA THR A 266 -14.75 -5.21 -13.04
C THR A 266 -13.48 -4.75 -13.73
N THR A 267 -13.00 -5.51 -14.70
CA THR A 267 -11.72 -5.26 -15.40
C THR A 267 -11.89 -4.66 -16.79
N GLU A 268 -13.13 -4.64 -17.32
CA GLU A 268 -13.46 -4.21 -18.68
C GLU A 268 -14.84 -3.53 -18.73
N GLY A 269 -15.12 -2.83 -19.83
CA GLY A 269 -16.44 -2.31 -20.19
C GLY A 269 -16.84 -0.97 -19.56
N ASP A 270 -16.30 -0.60 -18.40
CA ASP A 270 -16.60 0.67 -17.74
C ASP A 270 -15.34 1.27 -17.12
N GLU A 271 -14.90 2.39 -17.70
CA GLU A 271 -13.65 3.09 -17.34
C GLU A 271 -13.68 3.70 -15.93
N ARG A 272 -14.83 3.76 -15.25
CA ARG A 272 -14.87 4.11 -13.83
C ARG A 272 -14.18 3.07 -12.97
N PHE A 273 -14.22 1.80 -13.40
CA PHE A 273 -13.71 0.67 -12.61
C PHE A 273 -12.37 0.17 -13.10
N ALA A 274 -12.13 0.12 -14.41
CA ALA A 274 -10.86 -0.35 -14.92
C ALA A 274 -10.60 0.13 -16.34
N TRP A 275 -9.32 0.36 -16.62
CA TRP A 275 -8.80 0.56 -17.97
C TRP A 275 -7.29 0.39 -17.95
N GLU A 276 -6.73 0.18 -19.14
CA GLU A 276 -5.30 0.22 -19.37
C GLU A 276 -5.02 1.08 -20.61
N THR A 277 -3.95 1.87 -20.57
CA THR A 277 -3.50 2.65 -21.72
C THR A 277 -1.99 2.56 -21.87
N THR A 278 -1.54 2.66 -23.12
CA THR A 278 -0.13 2.81 -23.49
C THR A 278 0.02 4.13 -24.22
N MET A 279 0.89 5.00 -23.71
CA MET A 279 1.19 6.30 -24.30
C MET A 279 2.14 6.14 -25.50
N GLU A 280 2.26 7.19 -26.31
CA GLU A 280 3.17 7.21 -27.47
C GLU A 280 4.64 7.02 -27.08
N ASP A 281 5.04 7.45 -25.88
CA ASP A 281 6.39 7.27 -25.33
C ASP A 281 6.65 5.87 -24.75
N GLY A 282 5.67 4.96 -24.85
CA GLY A 282 5.73 3.59 -24.34
C GLY A 282 5.34 3.44 -22.86
N SER A 283 5.06 4.54 -22.15
CA SER A 283 4.58 4.49 -20.76
C SER A 283 3.23 3.80 -20.67
N ARG A 284 3.04 2.91 -19.68
CA ARG A 284 1.80 2.17 -19.47
C ARG A 284 1.14 2.58 -18.15
N TYR A 285 -0.16 2.81 -18.19
CA TYR A 285 -0.96 3.13 -17.01
C TYR A 285 -2.16 2.20 -16.93
N ARG A 286 -2.39 1.65 -15.72
CA ARG A 286 -3.53 0.79 -15.44
C ARG A 286 -4.29 1.31 -14.23
N TRP A 287 -5.61 1.40 -14.38
CA TRP A 287 -6.55 1.70 -13.31
C TRP A 287 -7.36 0.45 -12.97
N LEU A 288 -7.55 0.20 -11.68
CA LEU A 288 -8.46 -0.82 -11.17
C LEU A 288 -9.05 -0.37 -9.83
N LEU A 289 -10.36 -0.24 -9.80
CA LEU A 289 -11.15 -0.15 -8.59
C LEU A 289 -11.50 -1.57 -8.12
N VAL A 290 -11.10 -1.92 -6.90
CA VAL A 290 -11.50 -3.17 -6.27
C VAL A 290 -12.80 -2.89 -5.52
N PRO A 291 -13.96 -3.41 -5.98
CA PRO A 291 -15.25 -3.01 -5.45
C PRO A 291 -15.55 -3.71 -4.13
N ASP A 292 -16.41 -3.11 -3.31
CA ASP A 292 -17.01 -3.71 -2.10
C ASP A 292 -15.99 -4.19 -1.06
N THR A 293 -14.85 -3.53 -0.98
CA THR A 293 -13.82 -3.84 0.00
C THR A 293 -13.51 -2.63 0.89
N ILE A 294 -13.15 -2.92 2.13
CA ILE A 294 -12.75 -1.90 3.10
C ILE A 294 -11.25 -1.58 2.97
N HIS A 295 -10.82 -0.45 3.51
CA HIS A 295 -9.40 -0.11 3.58
C HIS A 295 -8.61 -1.22 4.28
N GLY A 296 -7.51 -1.68 3.66
CA GLY A 296 -6.73 -2.79 4.21
C GLY A 296 -7.31 -4.17 3.93
N TYR A 297 -8.25 -4.32 2.97
CA TYR A 297 -8.91 -5.59 2.64
C TYR A 297 -7.96 -6.77 2.36
N ASP A 298 -6.77 -6.49 1.88
CA ASP A 298 -5.75 -7.48 1.50
C ASP A 298 -4.76 -7.76 2.64
N GLN A 299 -4.98 -7.18 3.83
CA GLN A 299 -4.11 -7.31 4.98
C GLN A 299 -4.73 -8.18 6.08
N ASN A 300 -4.07 -9.30 6.40
CA ASN A 300 -4.52 -10.26 7.42
C ASN A 300 -4.71 -9.66 8.83
N ASN A 301 -4.05 -8.53 9.13
CA ASN A 301 -4.12 -7.90 10.45
C ASN A 301 -5.36 -7.01 10.61
N PHE A 302 -6.05 -6.72 9.52
CA PHE A 302 -7.22 -5.84 9.48
C PHE A 302 -8.55 -6.59 9.48
N GLU A 303 -8.52 -7.93 9.69
CA GLU A 303 -9.68 -8.78 10.00
C GLU A 303 -10.51 -8.27 11.20
N GLY A 304 -9.94 -7.42 12.06
CA GLY A 304 -10.65 -6.80 13.19
C GLY A 304 -11.49 -5.56 12.83
N LEU A 305 -11.39 -5.02 11.61
CA LEU A 305 -12.14 -3.84 11.18
C LEU A 305 -13.61 -4.14 10.87
N THR A 306 -13.92 -5.38 10.53
CA THR A 306 -15.28 -5.83 10.27
C THR A 306 -15.49 -7.19 10.90
N ARG A 307 -16.68 -7.40 11.48
CA ARG A 307 -17.08 -8.70 12.05
C ARG A 307 -17.79 -9.59 11.03
N ASP A 308 -17.84 -9.18 9.75
CA ASP A 308 -18.51 -9.92 8.69
C ASP A 308 -17.54 -10.93 8.03
N PRO A 309 -17.70 -12.24 8.30
CA PRO A 309 -16.85 -13.27 7.72
C PRO A 309 -17.03 -13.42 6.21
N VAL A 310 -18.20 -13.10 5.66
CA VAL A 310 -18.47 -13.19 4.22
C VAL A 310 -17.69 -12.10 3.48
N LEU A 311 -17.68 -10.89 4.03
CA LEU A 311 -16.89 -9.78 3.49
C LEU A 311 -15.39 -10.06 3.55
N MET A 312 -14.89 -10.64 4.64
CA MET A 312 -13.46 -11.00 4.75
C MET A 312 -13.06 -12.08 3.77
N GLU A 313 -13.90 -13.09 3.56
CA GLU A 313 -13.66 -14.11 2.56
C GLU A 313 -13.65 -13.53 1.14
N ASP A 314 -14.59 -12.64 0.83
CA ASP A 314 -14.64 -11.93 -0.44
C ASP A 314 -13.37 -11.08 -0.68
N ALA A 315 -12.95 -10.33 0.35
CA ALA A 315 -11.72 -9.53 0.33
C ALA A 315 -10.47 -10.39 0.07
N ARG A 316 -10.36 -11.57 0.68
CA ARG A 316 -9.25 -12.51 0.43
C ARG A 316 -9.21 -12.99 -1.01
N ILE A 317 -10.35 -13.36 -1.57
CA ILE A 317 -10.44 -13.82 -2.97
C ILE A 317 -10.05 -12.69 -3.92
N LYS A 318 -10.56 -11.47 -3.68
CA LYS A 318 -10.20 -10.28 -4.48
C LYS A 318 -8.71 -9.95 -4.34
N ALA A 319 -8.14 -10.04 -3.14
CA ALA A 319 -6.71 -9.81 -2.90
C ALA A 319 -5.83 -10.80 -3.68
N ALA A 320 -6.18 -12.09 -3.69
CA ALA A 320 -5.47 -13.10 -4.48
C ALA A 320 -5.51 -12.80 -5.99
N LYS A 321 -6.67 -12.40 -6.52
CA LYS A 321 -6.79 -11.99 -7.94
C LYS A 321 -5.96 -10.75 -8.25
N VAL A 322 -5.93 -9.77 -7.35
CA VAL A 322 -5.15 -8.54 -7.53
C VAL A 322 -3.64 -8.84 -7.50
N ILE A 323 -3.18 -9.76 -6.64
CA ILE A 323 -1.79 -10.25 -6.67
C ILE A 323 -1.43 -10.75 -8.07
N ASP A 324 -2.26 -11.62 -8.64
CA ASP A 324 -2.03 -12.19 -9.97
C ASP A 324 -2.03 -11.11 -11.05
N LEU A 325 -3.01 -10.21 -11.02
CA LEU A 325 -3.11 -9.11 -11.99
C LEU A 325 -1.85 -8.22 -11.97
N VAL A 326 -1.34 -7.89 -10.78
CA VAL A 326 -0.14 -7.08 -10.63
C VAL A 326 1.09 -7.83 -11.12
N GLY A 327 1.25 -9.10 -10.72
CA GLY A 327 2.40 -9.91 -11.12
C GLY A 327 2.48 -10.10 -12.63
N THR A 328 1.36 -10.48 -13.26
CA THR A 328 1.26 -10.59 -14.72
C THR A 328 1.53 -9.26 -15.41
N TRP A 329 0.91 -8.17 -14.95
CA TRP A 329 1.11 -6.85 -15.57
C TRP A 329 2.57 -6.39 -15.51
N LEU A 330 3.26 -6.61 -14.38
CA LEU A 330 4.67 -6.29 -14.24
C LEU A 330 5.56 -7.10 -15.19
N LEU A 331 5.37 -8.42 -15.27
CA LEU A 331 6.19 -9.33 -16.08
C LEU A 331 5.94 -9.22 -17.58
N GLU A 332 4.71 -8.96 -17.99
CA GLU A 332 4.34 -8.80 -19.40
C GLU A 332 4.51 -7.36 -19.91
N GLY A 333 4.78 -6.44 -18.98
CA GLY A 333 4.88 -5.01 -19.27
C GLY A 333 6.21 -4.40 -18.85
N PRO A 334 6.20 -3.51 -17.84
CA PRO A 334 7.34 -2.66 -17.53
C PRO A 334 8.59 -3.42 -17.11
N LEU A 335 8.47 -4.68 -16.66
CA LEU A 335 9.60 -5.53 -16.28
C LEU A 335 9.78 -6.73 -17.22
N LYS A 336 9.19 -6.68 -18.42
CA LYS A 336 9.36 -7.74 -19.40
C LYS A 336 10.84 -7.85 -19.77
N ALA A 337 11.42 -9.03 -19.55
CA ALA A 337 12.77 -9.32 -20.00
C ALA A 337 12.87 -9.08 -21.51
N GLY A 338 13.95 -8.42 -21.95
CA GLY A 338 14.24 -8.23 -23.37
C GLY A 338 14.28 -9.56 -24.13
N PRO A 339 14.09 -9.52 -25.47
CA PRO A 339 14.14 -10.71 -26.32
C PRO A 339 15.47 -11.47 -26.24
#